data_AF-A0A839IYP9-F1
#
_entry.id   AF-A0A839IYP9-F1
#
_cell.length_a   1.000
_cell.length_b   1.000
_cell.length_c   1.000
_cell.angle_alpha   90.00
_cell.angle_beta   90.00
_cell.angle_gamma   90.00
#
_symmetry.space_group_name_H-M   'P 1'
#
loop_
_entity.id
_entity.type
_entity.pdbx_description
1 polymer ?
#
loop_
_entity_poly.entity_id
_entity_poly.type
_entity_poly.pdbx_seq_one_letter_code
_entity_poly.pdbx_strand_id
1 'polypeptide(L)'
;MGRRLLKAGFARAIGCIAISLVLISGQAWSDEHKGIIDATIRLDRKYIPALYYTHIADQVKAEESIKALNAQWGLFLKHYDRLNSDDNWQHFISVASGMITDAQKAVAEGQMKTAHDRLSGVAVTLRGLRERNGISGYFLDQLNDYRVHMDAIVAAGKSGAAMKMSDIRIIQKHWAQVWPRWETIRRHISRNKFDQQRYGFSDNRLIELKQAIAQEQQALFDLKFALLNGDRGRIGKATAALPAGFERTWRAFGELDYDMIQQ
;
A
#
# COMPACT_ATOMS: atom_id res chain seq x y z
N MET A 1 66.28 -49.28 19.37
CA MET A 1 65.93 -50.23 20.45
C MET A 1 65.51 -49.41 21.67
N GLY A 2 64.33 -49.68 22.26
CA GLY A 2 63.88 -49.15 23.57
C GLY A 2 63.13 -47.81 23.51
N ARG A 3 61.78 -47.77 23.57
CA ARG A 3 60.88 -47.80 24.76
C ARG A 3 60.96 -46.51 25.60
N ARG A 4 59.86 -45.72 25.62
CA ARG A 4 58.90 -45.54 26.75
C ARG A 4 59.46 -44.59 27.83
N LEU A 5 58.76 -43.68 28.51
CA LEU A 5 57.35 -43.29 28.67
C LEU A 5 57.34 -42.14 29.72
N LEU A 6 56.28 -41.28 29.71
CA LEU A 6 55.66 -40.61 30.87
C LEU A 6 56.49 -39.52 31.59
N LYS A 7 56.00 -38.36 32.03
CA LYS A 7 54.69 -37.74 32.38
C LYS A 7 55.05 -36.23 32.59
N ALA A 8 54.22 -35.21 32.67
CA ALA A 8 52.80 -34.95 32.72
C ALA A 8 52.64 -33.41 32.54
N GLY A 9 51.44 -32.93 32.21
CA GLY A 9 51.17 -31.49 32.26
C GLY A 9 49.95 -31.07 31.47
N PHE A 10 48.77 -31.34 32.02
CA PHE A 10 47.47 -30.90 31.53
C PHE A 10 47.37 -29.36 31.58
N ALA A 11 47.10 -28.72 30.46
CA ALA A 11 46.39 -27.43 30.42
C ALA A 11 45.60 -27.34 29.11
N ARG A 12 44.29 -27.53 29.23
CA ARG A 12 43.31 -27.38 28.15
C ARG A 12 43.22 -25.89 27.77
N ALA A 13 43.56 -25.56 26.53
CA ALA A 13 43.13 -24.32 25.89
C ALA A 13 42.24 -24.70 24.71
N ILE A 14 40.93 -24.70 24.95
CA ILE A 14 39.92 -24.74 23.89
C ILE A 14 39.90 -23.33 23.29
N GLY A 15 40.61 -23.16 22.18
CA GLY A 15 40.55 -21.95 21.36
C GLY A 15 39.29 -21.96 20.52
N CYS A 16 38.37 -21.04 20.83
CA CYS A 16 37.10 -20.84 20.15
C CYS A 16 37.26 -20.63 18.63
N ILE A 17 36.59 -21.47 17.84
CA ILE A 17 36.30 -21.16 16.44
C ILE A 17 35.20 -20.10 16.44
N ALA A 18 35.55 -18.84 16.19
CA ALA A 18 34.59 -17.80 15.91
C ALA A 18 34.06 -17.98 14.48
N ILE A 19 32.92 -18.67 14.34
CA ILE A 19 32.16 -18.65 13.09
C ILE A 19 31.37 -17.34 13.06
N SER A 20 31.89 -16.34 12.35
CA SER A 20 31.13 -15.14 12.01
C SER A 20 30.15 -15.46 10.90
N LEU A 21 29.01 -16.04 11.26
CA LEU A 21 27.84 -16.17 10.40
C LEU A 21 27.16 -14.80 10.35
N VAL A 22 27.61 -13.94 9.43
CA VAL A 22 26.88 -12.72 9.09
C VAL A 22 25.65 -13.16 8.28
N LEU A 23 24.53 -13.37 8.98
CA LEU A 23 23.22 -13.45 8.35
C LEU A 23 22.85 -12.07 7.83
N ILE A 24 23.25 -11.77 6.59
CA ILE A 24 22.59 -10.71 5.81
C ILE A 24 21.22 -11.26 5.44
N SER A 25 20.23 -11.10 6.32
CA SER A 25 18.82 -11.33 6.01
C SER A 25 18.27 -10.20 5.14
N GLY A 26 18.92 -9.96 4.00
CA GLY A 26 18.22 -9.40 2.85
C GLY A 26 17.47 -10.56 2.22
N GLN A 27 16.15 -10.65 2.43
CA GLN A 27 15.33 -11.58 1.66
C GLN A 27 15.49 -11.21 0.18
N ALA A 28 16.38 -11.93 -0.51
CA ALA A 28 16.44 -11.93 -1.96
C ALA A 28 15.13 -12.56 -2.42
N TRP A 29 14.28 -11.75 -3.03
CA TRP A 29 13.02 -12.21 -3.59
C TRP A 29 13.35 -13.22 -4.69
N SER A 30 12.75 -14.41 -4.64
CA SER A 30 12.84 -15.38 -5.73
C SER A 30 12.37 -14.71 -7.03
N ASP A 31 12.85 -15.18 -8.18
CA ASP A 31 12.42 -14.62 -9.47
C ASP A 31 10.90 -14.76 -9.69
N GLU A 32 10.31 -15.78 -9.07
CA GLU A 32 8.87 -15.96 -8.93
C GLU A 32 8.18 -14.80 -8.18
N HIS A 33 8.65 -14.41 -7.00
CA HIS A 33 8.06 -13.27 -6.30
C HIS A 33 8.22 -11.96 -7.08
N LYS A 34 9.32 -11.79 -7.83
CA LYS A 34 9.49 -10.63 -8.70
C LYS A 34 8.42 -10.60 -9.80
N GLY A 35 8.15 -11.75 -10.43
CA GLY A 35 7.09 -11.92 -11.42
C GLY A 35 5.71 -11.55 -10.89
N ILE A 36 5.34 -12.04 -9.69
CA ILE A 36 4.06 -11.71 -9.05
C ILE A 36 3.93 -10.22 -8.80
N ILE A 37 4.97 -9.59 -8.26
CA ILE A 37 4.94 -8.14 -8.01
C ILE A 37 4.76 -7.39 -9.34
N ASP A 38 5.49 -7.75 -10.40
CA ASP A 38 5.39 -7.05 -11.67
C ASP A 38 4.00 -7.21 -12.29
N ALA A 39 3.40 -8.39 -12.17
CA ALA A 39 2.02 -8.64 -12.58
C ALA A 39 1.03 -7.81 -11.75
N THR A 40 1.27 -7.70 -10.44
CA THR A 40 0.47 -6.88 -9.51
C THR A 40 0.58 -5.39 -9.87
N ILE A 41 1.78 -4.86 -10.10
CA ILE A 41 2.00 -3.46 -10.49
C ILE A 41 1.24 -3.13 -11.79
N ARG A 42 1.30 -4.00 -12.80
CA ARG A 42 0.55 -3.82 -14.04
C ARG A 42 -0.96 -3.86 -13.82
N LEU A 43 -1.44 -4.72 -12.93
CA LEU A 43 -2.85 -4.77 -12.54
C LEU A 43 -3.28 -3.48 -11.83
N ASP A 44 -2.51 -3.02 -10.84
CA ASP A 44 -2.81 -1.83 -10.05
C ASP A 44 -2.92 -0.58 -10.92
N ARG A 45 -2.07 -0.46 -11.96
CA ARG A 45 -2.15 0.62 -12.95
C ARG A 45 -3.51 0.74 -13.65
N LYS A 46 -4.25 -0.36 -13.78
CA LYS A 46 -5.60 -0.41 -14.38
C LYS A 46 -6.71 -0.42 -13.33
N TYR A 47 -6.45 -1.02 -12.17
CA TYR A 47 -7.38 -1.05 -11.05
C TYR A 47 -7.63 0.35 -10.45
N ILE A 48 -6.56 1.14 -10.27
CA ILE A 48 -6.63 2.48 -9.67
C ILE A 48 -7.60 3.41 -10.43
N PRO A 49 -7.52 3.53 -11.78
CA PRO A 49 -8.51 4.27 -12.55
C PRO A 49 -9.95 3.79 -12.36
N ALA A 50 -10.19 2.47 -12.38
CA ALA A 50 -11.53 1.92 -12.22
C ALA A 50 -12.11 2.28 -10.83
N LEU A 51 -11.31 2.16 -9.78
CA LEU A 51 -11.74 2.53 -8.43
C LEU A 51 -11.95 4.04 -8.28
N TYR A 52 -11.10 4.86 -8.92
CA TYR A 52 -11.22 6.32 -8.90
C TYR A 52 -12.48 6.82 -9.62
N TYR A 53 -12.73 6.37 -10.85
CA TYR A 53 -13.88 6.86 -11.63
C TYR A 53 -15.22 6.37 -11.07
N THR A 54 -15.26 5.20 -10.45
CA THR A 54 -16.44 4.77 -9.68
C THR A 54 -16.65 5.60 -8.41
N HIS A 55 -15.58 6.09 -7.77
CA HIS A 55 -15.68 6.98 -6.62
C HIS A 55 -16.27 8.35 -6.99
N ILE A 56 -15.78 8.97 -8.06
CA ILE A 56 -16.27 10.28 -8.52
C ILE A 56 -17.55 10.20 -9.37
N ALA A 57 -18.09 8.99 -9.55
CA ALA A 57 -19.29 8.70 -10.33
C ALA A 57 -19.24 9.15 -11.81
N ASP A 58 -18.05 9.10 -12.44
CA ASP A 58 -17.88 9.30 -13.88
C ASP A 58 -18.13 7.96 -14.59
N GLN A 59 -19.38 7.73 -15.00
CA GLN A 59 -19.80 6.45 -15.57
C GLN A 59 -19.03 6.09 -16.84
N VAL A 60 -18.82 7.04 -17.77
CA VAL A 60 -18.15 6.77 -19.05
C VAL A 60 -16.72 6.33 -18.81
N LYS A 61 -15.98 7.05 -17.97
CA LYS A 61 -14.59 6.69 -17.65
C LYS A 61 -14.50 5.45 -16.77
N ALA A 62 -15.50 5.20 -15.91
CA ALA A 62 -15.58 3.97 -15.14
C ALA A 62 -15.78 2.74 -16.03
N GLU A 63 -16.67 2.81 -17.03
CA GLU A 63 -16.89 1.74 -18.01
C GLU A 63 -15.61 1.41 -18.78
N GLU A 64 -14.92 2.44 -19.30
CA GLU A 64 -13.66 2.28 -20.00
C GLU A 64 -12.58 1.66 -19.10
N SER A 65 -12.44 2.17 -17.88
CA SER A 65 -11.43 1.71 -16.93
C SER A 65 -11.69 0.29 -16.45
N ILE A 66 -12.95 -0.11 -16.23
CA ILE A 66 -13.31 -1.49 -15.90
C ILE A 66 -13.02 -2.43 -17.07
N LYS A 67 -13.27 -2.01 -18.31
CA LYS A 67 -12.89 -2.81 -19.50
C LYS A 67 -11.37 -3.04 -19.54
N ALA A 68 -10.58 -1.99 -19.29
CA ALA A 68 -9.13 -2.11 -19.22
C ALA A 68 -8.65 -3.00 -18.05
N LEU A 69 -9.30 -2.88 -16.89
CA LEU A 69 -9.05 -3.74 -15.72
C LEU A 69 -9.33 -5.20 -16.04
N ASN A 70 -10.47 -5.52 -16.66
CA ASN A 70 -10.82 -6.90 -17.04
C ASN A 70 -9.79 -7.54 -17.99
N ALA A 71 -9.33 -6.79 -18.99
CA ALA A 71 -8.28 -7.25 -19.89
C ALA A 71 -6.98 -7.55 -19.13
N GLN A 72 -6.58 -6.65 -18.24
CA GLN A 72 -5.37 -6.81 -17.44
C GLN A 72 -5.50 -7.92 -16.38
N TRP A 73 -6.70 -8.14 -15.85
CA TRP A 73 -7.02 -9.24 -14.95
C TRP A 73 -6.77 -10.58 -15.63
N GLY A 74 -7.25 -10.78 -16.86
CA GLY A 74 -6.97 -11.99 -17.63
C GLY A 74 -5.48 -12.26 -17.85
N LEU A 75 -4.66 -11.20 -18.02
CA LEU A 75 -3.20 -11.33 -18.11
C LEU A 75 -2.56 -11.67 -16.75
N PHE A 76 -3.05 -11.08 -15.67
CA PHE A 76 -2.61 -11.37 -14.31
C PHE A 76 -2.84 -12.85 -13.97
N LEU A 77 -4.03 -13.39 -14.26
CA LEU A 77 -4.37 -14.79 -14.02
C LEU A 77 -3.42 -15.76 -14.73
N LYS A 78 -3.09 -15.51 -16.00
CA LYS A 78 -2.15 -16.34 -16.77
C LYS A 78 -0.75 -16.36 -16.17
N HIS A 79 -0.35 -15.29 -15.49
CA HIS A 79 0.94 -15.24 -14.81
C HIS A 79 0.88 -16.00 -13.48
N TYR A 80 -0.19 -15.79 -12.73
CA TYR A 80 -0.37 -16.37 -11.40
C TYR A 80 -0.55 -17.89 -11.43
N ASP A 81 -1.29 -18.44 -12.40
CA ASP A 81 -1.52 -19.88 -12.57
C ASP A 81 -0.23 -20.70 -12.72
N ARG A 82 0.86 -20.07 -13.19
CA ARG A 82 2.16 -20.72 -13.42
C ARG A 82 3.00 -20.88 -12.15
N LEU A 83 2.61 -20.24 -11.05
CA LEU A 83 3.46 -20.07 -9.86
C LEU A 83 3.10 -21.08 -8.75
N ASN A 84 2.00 -21.82 -8.90
CA ASN A 84 1.64 -23.01 -8.11
C ASN A 84 2.07 -23.01 -6.61
N SER A 85 1.86 -21.88 -5.92
CA SER A 85 2.52 -21.57 -4.64
C SER A 85 1.60 -21.61 -3.41
N ASP A 86 0.28 -21.69 -3.58
CA ASP A 86 -0.70 -21.65 -2.47
C ASP A 86 -1.97 -22.44 -2.78
N ASP A 87 -2.24 -23.54 -2.10
CA ASP A 87 -3.41 -24.41 -2.33
C ASP A 87 -4.77 -23.68 -2.33
N ASN A 88 -4.88 -22.50 -1.71
CA ASN A 88 -6.11 -21.71 -1.67
C ASN A 88 -6.14 -20.54 -2.66
N TRP A 89 -5.12 -20.34 -3.50
CA TRP A 89 -5.03 -19.17 -4.38
C TRP A 89 -6.24 -19.05 -5.30
N GLN A 90 -6.75 -20.19 -5.78
CA GLN A 90 -7.91 -20.28 -6.67
C GLN A 90 -9.17 -19.68 -6.03
N HIS A 91 -9.35 -19.86 -4.72
CA HIS A 91 -10.49 -19.28 -4.00
C HIS A 91 -10.41 -17.74 -3.99
N PHE A 92 -9.27 -17.17 -3.61
CA PHE A 92 -9.08 -15.71 -3.59
C PHE A 92 -9.22 -15.10 -4.99
N ILE A 93 -8.66 -15.76 -6.00
CA ILE A 93 -8.81 -15.36 -7.41
C ILE A 93 -10.26 -15.41 -7.85
N SER A 94 -11.01 -16.46 -7.50
CA SER A 94 -12.44 -16.57 -7.82
C SER A 94 -13.26 -15.45 -7.16
N VAL A 95 -13.01 -15.18 -5.88
CA VAL A 95 -13.66 -14.08 -5.14
C VAL A 95 -13.36 -12.73 -5.79
N ALA A 96 -12.10 -12.43 -6.10
CA ALA A 96 -11.72 -11.18 -6.77
C ALA A 96 -12.33 -11.06 -8.17
N SER A 97 -12.37 -12.16 -8.94
CA SER A 97 -12.99 -12.19 -10.27
C SER A 97 -14.50 -11.90 -10.21
N GLY A 98 -15.18 -12.47 -9.21
CA GLY A 98 -16.60 -12.20 -8.95
C GLY A 98 -16.84 -10.72 -8.63
N MET A 99 -16.01 -10.13 -7.77
CA MET A 99 -16.13 -8.70 -7.43
C MET A 99 -15.89 -7.77 -8.63
N ILE A 100 -14.92 -8.08 -9.51
CA ILE A 100 -14.68 -7.31 -10.74
C ILE A 100 -15.89 -7.42 -11.69
N THR A 101 -16.47 -8.61 -11.82
CA THR A 101 -17.66 -8.86 -12.65
C THR A 101 -18.87 -8.10 -12.10
N ASP A 102 -19.09 -8.15 -10.78
CA ASP A 102 -20.16 -7.41 -10.10
C ASP A 102 -19.97 -5.90 -10.26
N ALA A 103 -18.73 -5.40 -10.17
CA ALA A 103 -18.44 -4.00 -10.38
C ALA A 103 -18.76 -3.56 -11.82
N GLN A 104 -18.42 -4.39 -12.81
CA GLN A 104 -18.76 -4.12 -14.21
C GLN A 104 -20.27 -4.02 -14.42
N LYS A 105 -21.03 -4.98 -13.87
CA LYS A 105 -22.49 -4.96 -13.94
C LYS A 105 -23.06 -3.71 -13.25
N ALA A 106 -22.58 -3.39 -12.05
CA ALA A 106 -23.02 -2.22 -11.31
C ALA A 106 -22.73 -0.91 -12.06
N VAL A 107 -21.58 -0.78 -12.72
CA VAL A 107 -21.28 0.40 -13.56
C VAL A 107 -22.25 0.51 -14.73
N ALA A 108 -22.52 -0.59 -15.45
CA ALA A 108 -23.47 -0.60 -16.56
C ALA A 108 -24.91 -0.24 -16.11
N GLU A 109 -25.26 -0.55 -14.86
CA GLU A 109 -26.54 -0.20 -14.24
C GLU A 109 -26.56 1.20 -13.59
N GLY A 110 -25.48 1.99 -13.71
CA GLY A 110 -25.36 3.32 -13.10
C GLY A 110 -25.15 3.30 -11.57
N GLN A 111 -24.90 2.13 -10.97
CA GLN A 111 -24.73 1.93 -9.53
C GLN A 111 -23.27 2.16 -9.10
N MET A 112 -22.76 3.38 -9.26
CA MET A 112 -21.34 3.72 -9.04
C MET A 112 -20.83 3.39 -7.63
N LYS A 113 -21.64 3.65 -6.59
CA LYS A 113 -21.28 3.30 -5.22
C LYS A 113 -21.10 1.79 -5.05
N THR A 114 -22.03 1.00 -5.56
CA THR A 114 -21.95 -0.47 -5.52
C THR A 114 -20.70 -0.95 -6.25
N ALA A 115 -20.39 -0.39 -7.42
CA ALA A 115 -19.18 -0.72 -8.16
C ALA A 115 -17.91 -0.39 -7.37
N HIS A 116 -17.84 0.79 -6.75
CA HIS A 116 -16.72 1.21 -5.93
C HIS A 116 -16.50 0.30 -4.72
N ASP A 117 -17.58 -0.08 -4.02
CA ASP A 117 -17.52 -0.98 -2.87
C ASP A 117 -17.01 -2.38 -3.29
N ARG A 118 -17.45 -2.89 -4.45
CA ARG A 118 -16.96 -4.16 -5.01
C ARG A 118 -15.48 -4.10 -5.36
N LEU A 119 -15.05 -3.04 -6.05
CA LEU A 119 -13.64 -2.85 -6.39
C LEU A 119 -12.77 -2.68 -5.14
N SER A 120 -13.24 -2.00 -4.09
CA SER A 120 -12.52 -1.89 -2.82
C SER A 120 -12.25 -3.26 -2.20
N GLY A 121 -13.21 -4.19 -2.31
CA GLY A 121 -13.05 -5.58 -1.88
C GLY A 121 -11.90 -6.31 -2.61
N VAL A 122 -11.70 -6.06 -3.90
CA VAL A 122 -10.63 -6.66 -4.71
C VAL A 122 -9.25 -6.35 -4.12
N ALA A 123 -8.99 -5.10 -3.73
CA ALA A 123 -7.70 -4.72 -3.15
C ALA A 123 -7.41 -5.48 -1.85
N VAL A 124 -8.42 -5.67 -1.00
CA VAL A 124 -8.31 -6.46 0.24
C VAL A 124 -8.00 -7.92 -0.07
N THR A 125 -8.73 -8.52 -1.02
CA THR A 125 -8.51 -9.92 -1.45
C THR A 125 -7.10 -10.13 -2.01
N LEU A 126 -6.62 -9.22 -2.87
CA LEU A 126 -5.30 -9.32 -3.48
C LEU A 126 -4.16 -9.08 -2.48
N ARG A 127 -4.37 -8.24 -1.48
CA ARG A 127 -3.42 -8.11 -0.36
C ARG A 127 -3.28 -9.43 0.39
N GLY A 128 -4.41 -10.04 0.77
CA GLY A 128 -4.39 -11.33 1.46
C GLY A 128 -3.66 -12.40 0.65
N LEU A 129 -3.85 -12.40 -0.67
CA LEU A 129 -3.11 -13.27 -1.58
C LEU A 129 -1.60 -13.00 -1.56
N ARG A 130 -1.18 -11.74 -1.66
CA ARG A 130 0.25 -11.36 -1.56
C ARG A 130 0.88 -11.80 -0.25
N GLU A 131 0.22 -11.54 0.88
CA GLU A 131 0.71 -11.92 2.21
C GLU A 131 0.93 -13.43 2.34
N ARG A 132 0.01 -14.23 1.79
CA ARG A 132 0.14 -15.71 1.75
C ARG A 132 1.31 -16.21 0.91
N ASN A 133 1.74 -15.43 -0.09
CA ASN A 133 2.95 -15.70 -0.88
C ASN A 133 4.21 -15.08 -0.28
N GLY A 134 4.19 -14.64 0.98
CA GLY A 134 5.35 -14.02 1.64
C GLY A 134 5.73 -12.65 1.06
N ILE A 135 4.89 -12.07 0.20
CA ILE A 135 5.07 -10.72 -0.34
C ILE A 135 4.64 -9.73 0.73
N SER A 136 5.57 -9.43 1.63
CA SER A 136 5.40 -8.42 2.67
C SER A 136 6.04 -7.10 2.24
N GLY A 137 5.39 -5.98 2.56
CA GLY A 137 5.94 -4.65 2.27
C GLY A 137 5.76 -4.16 0.83
N TYR A 138 4.79 -4.70 0.09
CA TYR A 138 4.37 -4.11 -1.18
C TYR A 138 3.89 -2.66 -0.96
N PHE A 139 4.35 -1.73 -1.80
CA PHE A 139 4.19 -0.29 -1.54
C PHE A 139 2.73 0.17 -1.47
N LEU A 140 1.87 -0.29 -2.39
CA LEU A 140 0.45 0.09 -2.39
C LEU A 140 -0.31 -0.51 -1.19
N ASP A 141 0.14 -1.64 -0.64
CA ASP A 141 -0.44 -2.17 0.61
C ASP A 141 -0.12 -1.25 1.80
N GLN A 142 1.09 -0.68 1.84
CA GLN A 142 1.45 0.32 2.86
C GLN A 142 0.61 1.58 2.76
N LEU A 143 0.31 2.04 1.53
CA LEU A 143 -0.61 3.16 1.30
C LEU A 143 -2.02 2.83 1.77
N ASN A 144 -2.54 1.64 1.46
CA ASN A 144 -3.86 1.21 1.91
C ASN A 144 -3.92 1.08 3.45
N ASP A 145 -2.87 0.56 4.09
CA ASP A 145 -2.74 0.52 5.55
C ASP A 145 -2.77 1.90 6.20
N TYR A 146 -2.12 2.89 5.56
CA TYR A 146 -2.21 4.28 5.99
C TYR A 146 -3.64 4.80 5.85
N ARG A 147 -4.28 4.58 4.69
CA ARG A 147 -5.63 5.05 4.36
C ARG A 147 -6.66 4.65 5.41
N VAL A 148 -6.65 3.40 5.87
CA VAL A 148 -7.61 2.91 6.88
C VAL A 148 -7.61 3.78 8.14
N HIS A 149 -6.44 4.26 8.58
CA HIS A 149 -6.33 5.13 9.75
C HIS A 149 -6.62 6.59 9.43
N MET A 150 -6.23 7.06 8.24
CA MET A 150 -6.60 8.39 7.74
C MET A 150 -8.13 8.54 7.65
N ASP A 151 -8.83 7.58 7.05
CA ASP A 151 -10.29 7.60 6.90
C ASP A 151 -10.98 7.61 8.26
N ALA A 152 -10.46 6.89 9.26
CA ALA A 152 -10.97 6.94 10.62
C ALA A 152 -10.79 8.31 11.29
N ILE A 153 -9.67 9.01 11.01
CA ILE A 153 -9.44 10.39 11.47
C ILE A 153 -10.44 11.34 10.80
N VAL A 154 -10.58 11.24 9.48
CA VAL A 154 -11.46 12.07 8.67
C VAL A 154 -12.92 11.90 9.11
N ALA A 155 -13.37 10.66 9.32
CA ALA A 155 -14.71 10.35 9.78
C ALA A 155 -15.03 10.90 11.19
N ALA A 156 -14.02 10.98 12.07
CA ALA A 156 -14.14 11.61 13.38
C ALA A 156 -14.01 13.15 13.31
N GLY A 157 -13.48 13.68 12.21
CA GLY A 157 -13.32 15.10 11.95
C GLY A 157 -14.67 15.81 11.86
N LYS A 158 -14.95 16.68 12.83
CA LYS A 158 -16.13 17.55 12.87
C LYS A 158 -15.72 18.99 13.09
N SER A 159 -16.51 19.95 12.66
CA SER A 159 -16.21 21.36 12.89
C SER A 159 -16.60 21.82 14.30
N GLY A 160 -15.65 22.43 15.02
CA GLY A 160 -15.92 23.25 16.21
C GLY A 160 -16.75 22.56 17.29
N ALA A 161 -17.90 23.16 17.64
CA ALA A 161 -18.77 22.70 18.72
C ALA A 161 -19.38 21.31 18.50
N ALA A 162 -19.49 20.85 17.24
CA ALA A 162 -19.99 19.51 16.93
C ALA A 162 -19.01 18.38 17.30
N MET A 163 -17.72 18.71 17.50
CA MET A 163 -16.70 17.74 17.89
C MET A 163 -16.79 17.42 19.38
N LYS A 164 -17.00 16.14 19.68
CA LYS A 164 -17.05 15.59 21.04
C LYS A 164 -15.68 15.09 21.49
N MET A 165 -15.50 14.93 22.80
CA MET A 165 -14.27 14.33 23.35
C MET A 165 -14.04 12.88 22.91
N SER A 166 -15.08 12.15 22.52
CA SER A 166 -14.96 10.82 21.91
C SER A 166 -14.32 10.90 20.53
N ASP A 167 -14.68 11.91 19.73
CA ASP A 167 -14.14 12.12 18.39
C ASP A 167 -12.65 12.45 18.47
N ILE A 168 -12.25 13.34 19.39
CA ILE A 168 -10.84 13.67 19.64
C ILE A 168 -10.03 12.42 20.03
N ARG A 169 -10.59 11.54 20.87
CA ARG A 169 -9.93 10.29 21.26
C ARG A 169 -9.74 9.33 20.08
N ILE A 170 -10.71 9.25 19.16
CA ILE A 170 -10.57 8.47 17.92
C ILE A 170 -9.44 9.07 17.07
N ILE A 171 -9.43 10.39 16.88
CA ILE A 171 -8.38 11.07 16.11
C ILE A 171 -7.00 10.80 16.73
N GLN A 172 -6.84 10.96 18.04
CA GLN A 172 -5.57 10.70 18.74
C GLN A 172 -5.10 9.24 18.63
N LYS A 173 -6.04 8.28 18.75
CA LYS A 173 -5.74 6.85 18.57
C LYS A 173 -5.17 6.56 17.18
N HIS A 174 -5.82 7.08 16.16
CA HIS A 174 -5.40 6.84 14.77
C HIS A 174 -4.21 7.71 14.35
N TRP A 175 -4.04 8.89 14.94
CA TRP A 175 -2.86 9.75 14.78
C TRP A 175 -1.56 8.99 15.07
N ALA A 176 -1.54 8.21 16.16
CA ALA A 176 -0.38 7.38 16.52
C ALA A 176 -0.04 6.31 15.47
N GLN A 177 -0.98 5.96 14.59
CA GLN A 177 -0.79 4.97 13.53
C GLN A 177 -0.41 5.60 12.19
N VAL A 178 -1.00 6.74 11.82
CA VAL A 178 -0.76 7.40 10.52
C VAL A 178 0.66 7.94 10.41
N TRP A 179 1.19 8.58 11.46
CA TRP A 179 2.50 9.23 11.42
C TRP A 179 3.66 8.29 11.05
N PRO A 180 3.90 7.18 11.77
CA PRO A 180 5.01 6.27 11.44
C PRO A 180 4.84 5.56 10.08
N ARG A 181 3.58 5.32 9.65
CA ARG A 181 3.29 4.73 8.34
C ARG A 181 3.63 5.69 7.22
N TRP A 182 3.19 6.94 7.33
CA TRP A 182 3.51 7.97 6.35
C TRP A 182 5.01 8.23 6.26
N GLU A 183 5.71 8.28 7.39
CA GLU A 183 7.17 8.44 7.40
C GLU A 183 7.89 7.24 6.74
N THR A 184 7.30 6.05 6.76
CA THR A 184 7.83 4.88 6.04
C THR A 184 7.62 5.03 4.53
N ILE A 185 6.43 5.42 4.09
CA ILE A 185 6.09 5.72 2.69
C ILE A 185 7.02 6.82 2.15
N ARG A 186 7.13 7.95 2.86
CA ARG A 186 7.96 9.09 2.49
C ARG A 186 9.43 8.71 2.35
N ARG A 187 9.98 7.92 3.29
CA ARG A 187 11.37 7.44 3.22
C ARG A 187 11.60 6.48 2.06
N HIS A 188 10.62 5.64 1.72
CA HIS A 188 10.69 4.75 0.57
C HIS A 188 10.87 5.55 -0.73
N ILE A 189 10.12 6.64 -0.90
CA ILE A 189 10.22 7.51 -2.08
C ILE A 189 11.45 8.42 -2.07
N SER A 190 11.86 8.94 -0.91
CA SER A 190 12.91 9.97 -0.83
C SER A 190 14.34 9.42 -0.92
N ARG A 191 14.60 8.17 -0.53
CA ARG A 191 15.97 7.62 -0.37
C ARG A 191 16.49 6.85 -1.60
N ASN A 192 16.06 7.20 -2.82
CA ASN A 192 16.38 6.46 -4.05
C ASN A 192 16.06 4.96 -4.01
N LYS A 193 15.13 4.54 -3.13
CA LYS A 193 14.67 3.14 -3.04
C LYS A 193 13.46 2.87 -3.90
N PHE A 194 12.80 3.92 -4.39
CA PHE A 194 11.66 3.78 -5.28
C PHE A 194 12.13 3.35 -6.66
N ASP A 195 11.69 2.17 -7.08
CA ASP A 195 11.98 1.62 -8.40
C ASP A 195 11.08 2.27 -9.46
N GLN A 196 11.48 3.48 -9.85
CA GLN A 196 10.74 4.30 -10.82
C GLN A 196 10.45 3.53 -12.12
N GLN A 197 11.43 2.78 -12.62
CA GLN A 197 11.31 2.03 -13.88
C GLN A 197 10.28 0.90 -13.74
N ARG A 198 10.34 0.14 -12.64
CA ARG A 198 9.41 -0.98 -12.40
C ARG A 198 7.96 -0.51 -12.26
N TYR A 199 7.74 0.63 -11.61
CA TYR A 199 6.41 1.24 -11.52
C TYR A 199 5.99 2.00 -12.79
N GLY A 200 6.89 2.16 -13.77
CA GLY A 200 6.60 2.86 -15.03
C GLY A 200 6.41 4.37 -14.88
N PHE A 201 7.10 4.98 -13.92
CA PHE A 201 7.01 6.41 -13.66
C PHE A 201 7.94 7.19 -14.60
N SER A 202 7.43 8.25 -15.20
CA SER A 202 8.27 9.30 -15.81
C SER A 202 8.85 10.22 -14.73
N ASP A 203 9.86 11.01 -15.08
CA ASP A 203 10.47 11.98 -14.15
C ASP A 203 9.44 13.00 -13.66
N ASN A 204 8.58 13.50 -14.55
CA ASN A 204 7.49 14.41 -14.20
C ASN A 204 6.52 13.76 -13.21
N ARG A 205 6.15 12.49 -13.43
CA ARG A 205 5.26 11.77 -12.50
C ARG A 205 5.93 11.53 -11.15
N LEU A 206 7.24 11.31 -11.11
CA LEU A 206 7.99 11.20 -9.87
C LEU A 206 8.06 12.55 -9.12
N ILE A 207 8.18 13.67 -9.83
CA ILE A 207 8.11 15.01 -9.23
C ILE A 207 6.73 15.22 -8.59
N GLU A 208 5.65 14.93 -9.32
CA GLU A 208 4.29 15.02 -8.79
C GLU A 208 4.07 14.12 -7.57
N LEU A 209 4.57 12.88 -7.60
CA LEU A 209 4.53 11.97 -6.45
C LEU A 209 5.23 12.57 -5.23
N LYS A 210 6.42 13.15 -5.41
CA LYS A 210 7.16 13.78 -4.31
C LYS A 210 6.43 15.00 -3.75
N GLN A 211 5.80 15.81 -4.60
CA GLN A 211 5.00 16.95 -4.17
C GLN A 211 3.74 16.52 -3.41
N ALA A 212 3.01 15.54 -3.92
CA ALA A 212 1.86 14.95 -3.24
C ALA A 212 2.24 14.41 -1.86
N ILE A 213 3.42 13.77 -1.77
CA ILE A 213 3.92 13.26 -0.49
C ILE A 213 4.24 14.36 0.51
N ALA A 214 4.85 15.45 0.03
CA ALA A 214 5.14 16.62 0.85
C ALA A 214 3.85 17.32 1.31
N GLN A 215 2.82 17.37 0.47
CA GLN A 215 1.51 17.93 0.83
C GLN A 215 0.86 17.15 1.97
N GLU A 216 0.82 15.82 1.88
CA GLU A 216 0.28 14.99 2.97
C GLU A 216 1.10 15.16 4.26
N GLN A 217 2.42 15.23 4.14
CA GLN A 217 3.31 15.43 5.27
C GLN A 217 3.00 16.75 5.99
N GLN A 218 2.70 17.82 5.24
CA GLN A 218 2.27 19.11 5.79
C GLN A 218 0.91 18.99 6.48
N ALA A 219 -0.07 18.34 5.86
CA ALA A 219 -1.39 18.14 6.46
C ALA A 219 -1.32 17.36 7.79
N LEU A 220 -0.46 16.35 7.86
CA LEU A 220 -0.17 15.63 9.10
C LEU A 220 0.46 16.56 10.15
N PHE A 221 1.43 17.40 9.79
CA PHE A 221 1.99 18.38 10.72
C PHE A 221 0.93 19.35 11.26
N ASP A 222 0.05 19.85 10.40
CA ASP A 222 -1.02 20.75 10.79
C ASP A 222 -1.99 20.07 11.77
N LEU A 223 -2.35 18.80 11.52
CA LEU A 223 -3.15 18.02 12.45
C LEU A 223 -2.45 17.82 13.79
N LYS A 224 -1.15 17.51 13.79
CA LYS A 224 -0.36 17.40 15.02
C LYS A 224 -0.44 18.68 15.85
N PHE A 225 -0.22 19.84 15.23
CA PHE A 225 -0.30 21.13 15.92
C PHE A 225 -1.71 21.44 16.40
N ALA A 226 -2.74 21.12 15.62
CA ALA A 226 -4.13 21.30 16.04
C ALA A 226 -4.47 20.44 17.28
N LEU A 227 -4.01 19.18 17.31
CA LEU A 227 -4.21 18.29 18.45
C LEU A 227 -3.50 18.77 19.72
N LEU A 228 -2.28 19.30 19.59
CA LEU A 228 -1.52 19.85 20.73
C LEU A 228 -2.19 21.10 21.32
N ASN A 229 -2.78 21.94 20.48
CA ASN A 229 -3.44 23.17 20.92
C ASN A 229 -4.87 22.96 21.43
N GLY A 230 -5.47 21.80 21.19
CA GLY A 230 -6.83 21.46 21.65
C GLY A 230 -7.96 22.25 20.96
N ASP A 231 -7.66 23.05 19.95
CA ASP A 231 -8.64 23.85 19.20
C ASP A 231 -9.44 22.94 18.25
N ARG A 232 -10.70 22.67 18.62
CA ARG A 232 -11.61 21.80 17.86
C ARG A 232 -11.89 22.29 16.44
N GLY A 233 -11.89 23.60 16.21
CA GLY A 233 -12.06 24.16 14.87
C GLY A 233 -10.85 23.85 13.99
N ARG A 234 -9.64 24.04 14.53
CA ARG A 234 -8.39 23.69 13.85
C ARG A 234 -8.26 22.20 13.62
N ILE A 235 -8.65 21.35 14.58
CA ILE A 235 -8.63 19.90 14.42
C ILE A 235 -9.55 19.51 13.26
N GLY A 236 -10.80 19.98 13.26
CA GLY A 236 -11.75 19.66 12.18
C GLY A 236 -11.26 20.08 10.79
N LYS A 237 -10.66 21.27 10.67
CA LYS A 237 -10.07 21.73 9.41
C LYS A 237 -8.88 20.86 8.99
N ALA A 238 -7.98 20.53 9.91
CA ALA A 238 -6.81 19.73 9.63
C ALA A 238 -7.17 18.29 9.24
N THR A 239 -8.16 17.67 9.89
CA THR A 239 -8.64 16.34 9.52
C THR A 239 -9.25 16.31 8.12
N ALA A 240 -10.00 17.35 7.73
CA ALA A 240 -10.60 17.46 6.40
C ALA A 240 -9.56 17.66 5.29
N ALA A 241 -8.40 18.24 5.61
CA ALA A 241 -7.32 18.47 4.65
C ALA A 241 -6.44 17.23 4.38
N LEU A 242 -6.50 16.20 5.25
CA LEU A 242 -5.66 15.01 5.12
C LEU A 242 -5.82 14.30 3.76
N PRO A 243 -7.01 13.99 3.23
CA PRO A 243 -7.09 13.12 2.05
C PRO A 243 -6.40 13.64 0.79
N ALA A 244 -6.19 14.95 0.66
CA ALA A 244 -5.74 15.56 -0.59
C ALA A 244 -4.35 15.07 -1.06
N GLY A 245 -3.38 15.02 -0.16
CA GLY A 245 -2.02 14.56 -0.49
C GLY A 245 -1.97 13.06 -0.74
N PHE A 246 -2.69 12.29 0.08
CA PHE A 246 -2.86 10.86 -0.06
C PHE A 246 -3.48 10.48 -1.40
N GLU A 247 -4.62 11.08 -1.78
CA GLU A 247 -5.33 10.75 -3.02
C GLU A 247 -4.48 11.09 -4.26
N ARG A 248 -3.69 12.19 -4.22
CA ARG A 248 -2.71 12.46 -5.29
C ARG A 248 -1.60 11.40 -5.32
N THR A 249 -1.09 11.00 -4.17
CA THR A 249 -0.04 9.97 -4.04
C THR A 249 -0.52 8.63 -4.57
N TRP A 250 -1.73 8.20 -4.17
CA TRP A 250 -2.31 6.92 -4.56
C TRP A 250 -2.64 6.88 -6.06
N ARG A 251 -3.26 7.96 -6.59
CA ARG A 251 -3.57 8.10 -8.01
C ARG A 251 -2.33 8.08 -8.91
N ALA A 252 -1.17 8.53 -8.41
CA ALA A 252 0.11 8.49 -9.13
C ALA A 252 0.44 7.10 -9.71
N PHE A 253 -0.02 6.03 -9.05
CA PHE A 253 0.22 4.64 -9.44
C PHE A 253 -0.76 4.13 -10.51
N GLY A 254 -1.82 4.88 -10.80
CA GLY A 254 -2.77 4.59 -11.86
C GLY A 254 -2.39 5.22 -13.20
N GLU A 255 -2.88 4.62 -14.28
CA GLU A 255 -2.94 5.24 -15.60
C GLU A 255 -4.19 6.11 -15.72
N LEU A 256 -4.16 7.25 -15.03
CA LEU A 256 -5.17 8.29 -15.13
C LEU A 256 -4.73 9.33 -16.17
N ASP A 257 -5.70 9.99 -16.83
CA ASP A 257 -5.42 11.15 -17.67
C ASP A 257 -5.06 12.34 -16.76
N TYR A 258 -3.76 12.65 -16.67
CA TYR A 258 -3.25 13.69 -15.75
C TYR A 258 -3.59 15.11 -16.21
N ASP A 259 -3.96 15.31 -17.47
CA ASP A 259 -4.26 16.62 -18.06
C ASP A 259 -5.57 17.26 -17.55
N MET A 260 -6.36 16.52 -16.76
CA MET A 260 -7.66 16.96 -16.24
C MET A 260 -7.69 17.18 -14.72
N ILE A 261 -6.56 16.98 -14.01
CA ILE A 261 -6.53 16.90 -12.53
C ILE A 261 -6.01 18.20 -11.88
N GLN A 262 -5.73 19.26 -12.66
CA GLN A 262 -5.37 20.59 -12.13
C GLN A 262 -6.56 21.55 -11.92
N GLN A 263 -7.80 21.06 -12.06
CA GLN A 263 -9.02 21.81 -11.70
C GLN A 263 -9.59 21.29 -10.37
#